data_AF-A0A433Q2C0-F1
#
_entry.id   AF-A0A433Q2C0-F1
#
_cell.length_a   1.000
_cell.length_b   1.000
_cell.length_c   1.000
_cell.angle_alpha   90.00
_cell.angle_beta   90.00
_cell.angle_gamma   90.00
#
_symmetry.space_group_name_H-M   'P 1'
#
loop_
_entity.id
_entity.type
_entity.pdbx_description
1 polymer ?
#
loop_
_entity_poly.entity_id
_entity_poly.type
_entity_poly.pdbx_seq_one_letter_code
_entity_poly.pdbx_strand_id
1 'polypeptide(L)'
;MIYSLYIINKAGGLVYQKDFNDGLAKLSSNEYLVLAGTFHGVHAITSKISPLPNSSGIEILEAENFKLHCFQSLTGTKFLLITDLPHPNVEQALRRIYDIYGDFVMKNPFHTPEMPIRSEMFDLNLQKLIKNVGSG
;
A
#
# COMPACT_ATOMS: atom_id res chain seq x y z
N MET A 1 11.73 3.23 -9.73
CA MET A 1 11.60 1.83 -9.28
C MET A 1 10.60 1.72 -8.14
N ILE A 2 9.77 0.69 -8.18
CA ILE A 2 8.85 0.35 -7.08
C ILE A 2 9.54 -0.67 -6.19
N TYR A 3 9.74 -0.36 -4.91
CA TYR A 3 10.39 -1.25 -3.96
C TYR A 3 9.41 -2.26 -3.37
N SER A 4 8.30 -1.80 -2.80
CA SER A 4 7.35 -2.69 -2.11
C SER A 4 5.93 -2.12 -2.08
N LEU A 5 4.95 -3.02 -1.87
CA LEU A 5 3.53 -2.70 -1.64
C LEU A 5 3.10 -3.27 -0.30
N TYR A 6 2.48 -2.42 0.53
CA TYR A 6 1.77 -2.84 1.74
C TYR A 6 0.28 -2.52 1.61
N ILE A 7 -0.57 -3.43 2.06
CA ILE A 7 -2.02 -3.19 2.16
C ILE A 7 -2.41 -3.32 3.63
N ILE A 8 -2.96 -2.23 4.15
CA ILE A 8 -3.42 -2.12 5.53
C ILE A 8 -4.94 -2.05 5.52
N ASN A 9 -5.57 -2.92 6.29
CA ASN A 9 -7.02 -2.99 6.40
C ASN A 9 -7.59 -1.79 7.18
N LYS A 10 -8.92 -1.69 7.28
CA LYS A 10 -9.55 -0.52 7.92
C LYS A 10 -9.26 -0.45 9.43
N ALA A 11 -8.95 -1.58 10.06
CA ALA A 11 -8.59 -1.69 11.46
C ALA A 11 -7.10 -1.41 11.75
N GLY A 12 -6.29 -1.13 10.72
CA GLY A 12 -4.86 -0.87 10.88
C GLY A 12 -3.97 -2.12 10.87
N GLY A 13 -4.54 -3.29 10.58
CA GLY A 13 -3.80 -4.54 10.40
C GLY A 13 -3.19 -4.65 9.01
N LEU A 14 -1.94 -5.09 8.93
CA LEU A 14 -1.30 -5.45 7.66
C LEU A 14 -1.94 -6.74 7.13
N VAL A 15 -2.53 -6.67 5.93
CA VAL A 15 -3.14 -7.83 5.27
C VAL A 15 -2.36 -8.29 4.04
N TYR A 16 -1.41 -7.49 3.56
CA TYR A 16 -0.52 -7.88 2.47
C TYR A 16 0.78 -7.10 2.53
N GLN A 17 1.89 -7.78 2.29
CA GLN A 17 3.20 -7.18 2.07
C GLN A 17 3.92 -7.95 0.97
N LYS A 18 4.51 -7.21 0.03
CA LYS A 18 5.38 -7.80 -0.99
C LYS A 18 6.45 -6.81 -1.43
N ASP A 19 7.68 -7.32 -1.49
CA ASP A 19 8.81 -6.62 -2.10
C ASP A 19 8.96 -7.04 -3.56
N PHE A 20 9.24 -6.10 -4.43
CA PHE A 20 9.43 -6.30 -5.87
C PHE A 20 10.87 -6.12 -6.32
N ASN A 21 11.60 -5.25 -5.64
CA ASN A 21 13.00 -4.94 -5.91
C ASN A 21 13.76 -4.81 -4.59
N ASP A 22 15.06 -5.06 -4.64
CA ASP A 22 15.96 -4.77 -3.53
C ASP A 22 16.14 -3.26 -3.33
N GLY A 23 16.68 -2.86 -2.19
CA GLY A 23 16.95 -1.44 -1.85
C GLY A 23 16.34 -0.99 -0.53
N LEU A 24 15.36 -1.74 -0.01
CA LEU A 24 14.87 -1.59 1.34
C LEU A 24 15.48 -2.66 2.25
N ALA A 25 15.74 -2.30 3.51
CA ALA A 25 16.09 -3.27 4.53
C ALA A 25 14.93 -4.24 4.75
N LYS A 26 15.19 -5.55 4.70
CA LYS A 26 14.18 -6.56 5.00
C LYS A 26 13.87 -6.54 6.48
N LEU A 27 12.58 -6.42 6.79
CA LEU A 27 12.08 -6.46 8.15
C LEU A 27 11.58 -7.88 8.47
N SER A 28 11.53 -8.21 9.75
CA SER A 28 10.80 -9.39 10.22
C SER A 28 9.29 -9.20 10.03
N SER A 29 8.55 -10.31 10.03
CA SER A 29 7.07 -10.26 9.93
C SER A 29 6.45 -9.38 11.02
N ASN A 30 6.97 -9.45 12.25
CA ASN A 30 6.45 -8.64 13.37
C ASN A 30 6.73 -7.14 13.17
N GLU A 31 7.91 -6.78 12.66
CA GLU A 31 8.24 -5.38 12.38
C GLU A 31 7.36 -4.79 11.29
N TYR A 32 7.00 -5.56 10.25
CA TYR A 32 6.01 -5.11 9.27
C TYR A 32 4.62 -4.89 9.89
N LEU A 33 4.19 -5.76 10.80
CA LEU A 33 2.92 -5.58 11.54
C LEU A 33 2.95 -4.30 12.37
N VAL A 34 4.05 -4.06 13.09
CA VAL A 34 4.25 -2.83 13.88
C VAL A 34 4.24 -1.60 12.97
N LEU A 35 4.97 -1.63 11.86
CA LEU A 35 5.02 -0.54 10.89
C LEU A 35 3.63 -0.18 10.36
N ALA A 36 2.82 -1.18 10.00
CA ALA A 36 1.45 -0.95 9.53
C ALA A 36 0.57 -0.29 10.60
N GLY A 37 0.62 -0.79 11.84
CA GLY A 37 -0.13 -0.23 12.96
C GLY A 37 0.31 1.20 13.28
N THR A 38 1.62 1.46 13.28
CA THR A 38 2.19 2.80 13.47
C THR A 38 1.73 3.75 12.37
N PHE A 39 1.87 3.35 11.10
CA PHE A 39 1.42 4.16 9.97
C PHE A 39 -0.07 4.49 10.10
N HIS A 40 -0.90 3.49 10.43
CA HIS A 40 -2.34 3.69 10.60
C HIS A 40 -2.66 4.71 11.70
N GLY A 41 -1.97 4.63 12.84
CA GLY A 41 -2.11 5.60 13.93
C GLY A 41 -1.68 7.02 13.53
N VAL A 42 -0.52 7.18 12.91
CA VAL A 42 -0.03 8.49 12.45
C VAL A 42 -0.94 9.06 11.36
N HIS A 43 -1.46 8.23 10.45
CA HIS A 43 -2.46 8.62 9.45
C HIS A 43 -3.74 9.18 10.09
N ALA A 44 -4.22 8.56 11.15
CA ALA A 44 -5.37 9.06 11.89
C ALA A 44 -5.06 10.39 12.60
N ILE A 45 -3.90 10.51 13.25
CA ILE A 45 -3.48 11.75 13.94
C ILE A 45 -3.35 12.91 12.95
N THR A 46 -2.66 12.70 11.81
CA THR A 46 -2.46 13.72 10.76
C THR A 46 -3.78 14.25 10.19
N SER A 47 -4.81 13.40 10.08
CA SER A 47 -6.15 13.85 9.68
C SER A 47 -6.81 14.82 10.68
N LYS A 48 -6.40 14.78 11.96
CA LYS A 48 -6.96 15.60 13.05
C LYS A 48 -6.16 16.87 13.35
N ILE A 49 -4.84 16.84 13.14
CA ILE A 49 -3.98 18.00 13.43
C ILE A 49 -3.84 18.94 12.22
N SER A 50 -4.33 18.55 11.05
CA SER A 50 -4.24 19.38 9.87
C SER A 50 -5.00 20.70 10.09
N PRO A 51 -4.37 21.86 9.81
CA PRO A 51 -5.02 23.15 9.94
C PRO A 51 -6.02 23.43 8.81
N LEU A 52 -6.03 22.58 7.76
CA LEU A 52 -6.90 22.73 6.60
C LEU A 52 -8.17 21.87 6.74
N PRO A 53 -9.34 22.40 6.31
CA PRO A 53 -10.56 21.60 6.24
C PRO A 53 -10.39 20.46 5.22
N ASN A 54 -11.06 19.34 5.47
CA ASN A 54 -11.06 18.15 4.61
C ASN A 54 -9.72 17.42 4.47
N SER A 55 -8.86 17.45 5.49
CA SER A 55 -7.65 16.62 5.53
C SER A 55 -7.97 15.13 5.58
N SER A 56 -7.34 14.34 4.71
CA SER A 56 -7.54 12.90 4.51
C SER A 56 -6.53 12.02 5.25
N GLY A 57 -5.51 12.61 5.89
CA GLY A 57 -4.39 11.92 6.54
C GLY A 57 -3.09 11.99 5.72
N ILE A 58 -2.23 10.99 5.84
CA ILE A 58 -0.97 10.93 5.09
C ILE A 58 -1.24 10.46 3.66
N GLU A 59 -0.83 11.26 2.68
CA GLU A 59 -0.86 10.87 1.26
C GLU A 59 0.54 10.54 0.73
N ILE A 60 1.57 11.26 1.20
CA ILE A 60 2.96 11.06 0.82
C ILE A 60 3.86 11.23 2.05
N LEU A 61 4.83 10.34 2.22
CA LEU A 61 5.95 10.48 3.14
C LEU A 61 7.24 10.36 2.34
N GLU A 62 8.02 11.44 2.32
CA GLU A 62 9.30 11.53 1.62
C GLU A 62 10.46 11.40 2.61
N ALA A 63 11.34 10.45 2.34
CA ALA A 63 12.61 10.27 3.04
C ALA A 63 13.77 10.53 2.06
N GLU A 64 15.01 10.47 2.54
CA GLU A 64 16.20 10.75 1.72
C GLU A 64 16.31 9.84 0.49
N ASN A 65 15.95 8.56 0.64
CA ASN A 65 16.22 7.53 -0.36
C ASN A 65 14.95 6.90 -0.97
N PHE A 66 13.77 7.22 -0.42
CA PHE A 66 12.51 6.64 -0.88
C PHE A 66 11.33 7.56 -0.64
N LYS A 67 10.26 7.33 -1.40
CA LYS A 67 8.93 7.89 -1.15
C LYS A 67 7.96 6.77 -0.81
N LEU A 68 7.12 7.00 0.20
CA LEU A 68 5.98 6.17 0.52
C LEU A 68 4.71 6.94 0.12
N HIS A 69 3.98 6.39 -0.84
CA HIS A 69 2.72 6.91 -1.33
C HIS A 69 1.57 6.13 -0.69
N CYS A 70 0.57 6.83 -0.16
CA CYS A 70 -0.59 6.26 0.49
C CYS A 70 -1.85 6.59 -0.30
N PHE A 71 -2.54 5.56 -0.77
CA PHE A 71 -3.90 5.67 -1.27
C PHE A 71 -4.87 5.02 -0.29
N GLN A 72 -5.80 5.79 0.26
CA GLN A 72 -6.89 5.27 1.08
C GLN A 72 -8.17 5.16 0.24
N SER A 73 -8.73 3.96 0.17
CA SER A 73 -10.04 3.71 -0.42
C SER A 73 -11.19 4.24 0.47
N LEU A 74 -12.38 4.42 -0.12
CA LEU A 74 -13.58 4.84 0.63
C LEU A 74 -14.00 3.84 1.72
N THR A 75 -13.61 2.57 1.59
CA THR A 75 -13.87 1.53 2.61
C THR A 75 -12.84 1.54 3.74
N GLY A 76 -11.83 2.41 3.69
CA GLY A 76 -10.83 2.59 4.74
C GLY A 76 -9.53 1.78 4.57
N THR A 77 -9.48 0.87 3.58
CA THR A 77 -8.27 0.11 3.21
C THR A 77 -7.23 1.05 2.61
N LYS A 78 -5.98 0.94 3.06
CA LYS A 78 -4.85 1.78 2.65
C LYS A 78 -3.86 0.96 1.84
N PHE A 79 -3.41 1.52 0.74
CA PHE A 79 -2.42 0.95 -0.17
C PHE A 79 -1.18 1.83 -0.09
N LEU A 80 -0.11 1.28 0.47
CA LEU A 80 1.16 1.98 0.63
C LEU A 80 2.13 1.46 -0.42
N LEU A 81 2.52 2.31 -1.37
CA LEU A 81 3.51 1.98 -2.38
C LEU A 81 4.81 2.71 -2.07
N ILE A 82 5.90 1.96 -1.91
CA ILE A 82 7.22 2.52 -1.65
C ILE A 82 8.01 2.52 -2.96
N THR A 83 8.57 3.68 -3.32
CA THR A 83 9.30 3.90 -4.57
C THR A 83 10.60 4.67 -4.32
N ASP A 84 11.46 4.73 -5.33
CA ASP A 84 12.56 5.68 -5.41
C ASP A 84 12.07 7.11 -5.71
N LEU A 85 13.01 8.05 -5.72
CA LEU A 85 12.85 9.45 -6.09
C LEU A 85 13.38 9.70 -7.52
N PRO A 86 12.67 10.39 -8.43
CA PRO A 86 11.22 10.57 -8.60
C PRO A 86 10.61 9.51 -9.52
N HIS A 87 9.54 8.82 -9.08
CA HIS A 87 8.82 7.87 -9.94
C HIS A 87 7.53 8.48 -10.50
N PRO A 88 7.35 8.57 -11.83
CA PRO A 88 6.13 9.13 -12.43
C PRO A 88 4.93 8.18 -12.27
N ASN A 89 3.72 8.75 -12.34
CA ASN A 89 2.45 8.00 -12.43
C ASN A 89 2.12 7.04 -11.26
N VAL A 90 2.69 7.26 -10.07
CA VAL A 90 2.43 6.42 -8.88
C VAL A 90 0.95 6.38 -8.51
N GLU A 91 0.23 7.50 -8.58
CA GLU A 91 -1.21 7.53 -8.30
C GLU A 91 -2.01 6.63 -9.24
N GLN A 92 -1.68 6.63 -10.53
CA GLN A 92 -2.33 5.75 -11.51
C GLN A 92 -2.02 4.28 -11.21
N ALA A 93 -0.78 3.97 -10.82
CA ALA A 93 -0.40 2.63 -10.41
C ALA A 93 -1.20 2.18 -9.18
N LEU A 94 -1.32 3.02 -8.14
CA LEU A 94 -2.12 2.74 -6.95
C LEU A 94 -3.60 2.47 -7.27
N ARG A 95 -4.20 3.26 -8.16
CA ARG A 95 -5.59 3.01 -8.62
C ARG A 95 -5.74 1.66 -9.32
N ARG A 96 -4.81 1.30 -10.21
CA ARG A 96 -4.82 -0.02 -10.87
C ARG A 96 -4.59 -1.16 -9.87
N ILE A 97 -3.74 -0.97 -8.85
CA ILE A 97 -3.56 -1.93 -7.76
C ILE A 97 -4.89 -2.13 -7.00
N TYR A 98 -5.62 -1.04 -6.74
CA TYR A 98 -6.94 -1.12 -6.11
C TYR A 98 -7.96 -1.88 -6.98
N ASP A 99 -7.97 -1.67 -8.30
CA ASP A 99 -8.84 -2.42 -9.22
C ASP A 99 -8.52 -3.93 -9.17
N ILE A 100 -7.23 -4.29 -9.23
CA ILE A 100 -6.75 -5.69 -9.11
C ILE A 100 -7.14 -6.28 -7.75
N TYR A 101 -7.05 -5.51 -6.67
CA TYR A 101 -7.50 -5.93 -5.34
C TYR A 101 -9.02 -6.20 -5.34
N GLY A 102 -9.82 -5.33 -5.95
CA GLY A 102 -11.25 -5.54 -6.12
C GLY A 102 -11.56 -6.83 -6.87
N ASP A 103 -10.87 -7.08 -7.99
CA ASP A 103 -11.14 -8.22 -8.86
C ASP A 103 -10.70 -9.57 -8.30
N PHE A 104 -9.53 -9.65 -7.66
CA PHE A 104 -8.93 -10.92 -7.28
C PHE A 104 -8.92 -11.20 -5.77
N VAL A 105 -9.26 -10.21 -4.95
CA VAL A 105 -9.37 -10.35 -3.50
C VAL A 105 -10.83 -10.22 -3.07
N MET A 106 -11.51 -9.11 -3.40
CA MET A 106 -12.88 -8.86 -2.94
C MET A 106 -13.94 -9.74 -3.61
N LYS A 107 -13.72 -10.14 -4.87
CA LYS A 107 -14.62 -11.08 -5.57
C LYS A 107 -14.30 -12.55 -5.31
N ASN A 108 -13.24 -12.86 -4.55
CA ASN A 108 -12.88 -14.24 -4.23
C ASN A 108 -13.77 -14.76 -3.07
N PRO A 109 -14.67 -15.75 -3.29
CA PRO A 109 -15.58 -16.23 -2.25
C PRO A 109 -14.88 -16.92 -1.07
N PHE A 110 -13.62 -17.32 -1.24
CA PHE A 110 -12.82 -17.94 -0.18
C PHE A 110 -12.00 -16.94 0.62
N HIS A 111 -12.03 -15.66 0.26
CA HIS A 111 -11.35 -14.62 1.00
C HIS A 111 -12.25 -14.04 2.08
N THR A 112 -11.82 -14.15 3.34
CA THR A 112 -12.45 -13.44 4.45
C THR A 112 -11.91 -12.01 4.50
N PRO A 113 -12.77 -10.97 4.43
CA PRO A 113 -12.33 -9.58 4.56
C PRO A 113 -11.51 -9.35 5.84
N GLU A 114 -10.62 -8.36 5.80
CA GLU A 114 -9.72 -7.98 6.91
C GLU A 114 -8.65 -9.02 7.27
N MET A 115 -8.65 -10.21 6.69
CA MET A 115 -7.64 -11.25 6.89
C MET A 115 -6.50 -11.17 5.85
N PRO A 116 -5.33 -11.79 6.11
CA PRO A 116 -4.23 -11.80 5.17
C PRO A 116 -4.63 -12.30 3.77
N ILE A 117 -4.18 -11.58 2.75
CA ILE A 117 -4.47 -11.85 1.34
C ILE A 117 -3.54 -12.96 0.85
N ARG A 118 -4.11 -14.09 0.43
CA ARG A 118 -3.40 -15.28 -0.08
C ARG A 118 -3.80 -15.67 -1.51
N SER A 119 -4.29 -14.69 -2.28
CA SER A 119 -4.81 -14.92 -3.63
C SER A 119 -3.68 -14.97 -4.66
N GLU A 120 -3.42 -16.14 -5.24
CA GLU A 120 -2.39 -16.30 -6.29
C GLU A 120 -2.68 -15.45 -7.54
N MET A 121 -3.97 -15.33 -7.90
CA MET A 121 -4.39 -14.48 -9.02
C MET A 121 -4.12 -13.00 -8.75
N PHE A 122 -4.27 -12.56 -7.50
CA PHE A 122 -3.89 -11.20 -7.11
C PHE A 122 -2.38 -10.99 -7.29
N ASP A 123 -1.57 -11.91 -6.77
CA ASP A 123 -0.11 -11.84 -6.90
C ASP A 123 0.38 -11.79 -8.34
N LEU A 124 -0.20 -12.63 -9.22
CA LEU A 124 0.17 -12.73 -10.62
C LEU A 124 -0.16 -11.46 -11.40
N ASN A 125 -1.35 -10.89 -11.20
CA ASN A 125 -1.76 -9.66 -11.87
C ASN A 125 -1.01 -8.43 -11.34
N LEU A 126 -0.74 -8.39 -10.04
CA LEU A 126 0.08 -7.36 -9.43
C LEU A 126 1.50 -7.38 -10.00
N GLN A 127 2.16 -8.54 -10.08
CA GLN A 127 3.50 -8.65 -10.69
C GLN A 127 3.53 -8.18 -12.14
N LYS A 128 2.51 -8.50 -12.95
CA LYS A 128 2.40 -8.01 -14.33
C LYS A 128 2.30 -6.48 -14.36
N LEU A 129 1.47 -5.88 -13.50
CA LEU A 129 1.34 -4.43 -13.40
C LEU A 129 2.66 -3.76 -13.01
N ILE A 130 3.32 -4.25 -11.95
CA ILE A 130 4.57 -3.66 -11.46
C ILE A 130 5.68 -3.73 -12.52
N LYS A 131 5.78 -4.83 -13.27
CA LYS A 131 6.73 -4.92 -14.40
C LYS A 131 6.44 -3.87 -15.47
N ASN A 132 5.17 -3.68 -15.84
CA ASN A 132 4.80 -2.69 -16.86
C ASN A 132 5.08 -1.24 -16.41
N VAL A 133 4.86 -0.93 -15.13
CA VAL A 133 5.09 0.41 -14.56
C VAL A 133 6.58 0.67 -14.32
N GLY A 134 7.34 -0.35 -13.88
CA GLY A 134 8.77 -0.24 -13.62
C GLY A 134 9.66 -0.29 -14.87
N SER A 135 9.12 -0.59 -16.04
CA SER A 135 9.84 -0.60 -17.32
C SER A 135 9.80 0.75 -18.06
N GLY A 136 9.17 1.77 -17.46
CA GLY A 136 9.01 3.12 -18.02
C GLY A 136 9.97 4.12 -17.42
#